data_AF-A0A924DKV7-F1
#
_entry.id   AF-A0A924DKV7-F1
#
_cell.length_a   1.000
_cell.length_b   1.000
_cell.length_c   1.000
_cell.angle_alpha   90.00
_cell.angle_beta   90.00
_cell.angle_gamma   90.00
#
_symmetry.space_group_name_H-M   'P 1'
#
loop_
_entity.id
_entity.type
_entity.pdbx_description
1 polymer ?
#
loop_
_entity_poly.entity_id
_entity_poly.type
_entity_poly.pdbx_seq_one_letter_code
_entity_poly.pdbx_strand_id
1 'polypeptide(L)'
;MEEAKKIEEQERETLEIVLKEILEEQQKSGKISLDQAAAIDELTIKVNSFNEKLENLKIIAPPVSTKSFEEIFKKVISDRQLTPNSEPKIVTRKFQILLFPEQDAKLFYKIVFSRWLLWLTIMLFITNLYKWSVHWSDNQKEIKLQNSETDRIKKAWGYLYFQEGKSIKRVMDSAYNKSLKTK
;
A
#
# COMPACT_ATOMS: atom_id res chain seq x y z
N MET A 1 -20.77 -39.02 25.87
CA MET A 1 -19.85 -38.57 26.94
C MET A 1 -18.39 -38.73 26.53
N GLU A 2 -18.05 -39.76 25.76
CA GLU A 2 -16.70 -40.04 25.26
C GLU A 2 -16.21 -39.03 24.19
N GLU A 3 -17.08 -38.63 23.26
CA GLU A 3 -16.75 -37.64 22.22
C GLU A 3 -16.45 -36.23 22.78
N ALA A 4 -17.18 -35.81 23.81
CA ALA A 4 -16.96 -34.52 24.47
C ALA A 4 -15.58 -34.44 25.16
N LYS A 5 -15.14 -35.56 25.73
CA LYS A 5 -13.83 -35.67 26.39
C LYS A 5 -12.68 -35.61 25.37
N LYS A 6 -12.90 -36.20 24.19
CA LYS A 6 -11.93 -36.22 23.08
C LYS A 6 -11.75 -34.83 22.43
N ILE A 7 -12.82 -34.04 22.36
CA ILE A 7 -12.78 -32.64 21.88
C ILE A 7 -11.98 -31.77 22.86
N GLU A 8 -12.23 -31.90 24.17
CA GLU A 8 -11.50 -31.11 25.19
C GLU A 8 -10.00 -31.42 25.20
N GLU A 9 -9.62 -32.67 24.97
CA GLU A 9 -8.22 -33.10 24.89
C GLU A 9 -7.53 -32.55 23.63
N GLN A 10 -8.21 -32.57 22.48
CA GLN A 10 -7.72 -31.98 21.23
C GLN A 10 -7.58 -30.46 21.32
N GLU A 11 -8.50 -29.77 22.00
CA GLU A 11 -8.41 -28.33 22.26
C GLU A 11 -7.21 -27.98 23.16
N ARG A 12 -6.94 -28.79 24.19
CA ARG A 12 -5.76 -28.63 25.06
C ARG A 12 -4.45 -28.82 24.30
N GLU A 13 -4.34 -29.85 23.48
CA GLU A 13 -3.17 -30.08 22.63
C GLU A 13 -2.93 -28.93 21.65
N THR A 14 -4.02 -28.41 21.06
CA THR A 14 -3.94 -27.26 20.14
C THR A 14 -3.46 -26.00 20.87
N LEU A 15 -4.00 -25.73 22.06
CA LEU A 15 -3.58 -24.60 22.89
C LEU A 15 -2.12 -24.71 23.34
N GLU A 16 -1.67 -25.91 23.70
CA GLU A 16 -0.27 -26.15 24.08
C GLU A 16 0.70 -25.88 22.92
N ILE A 17 0.33 -26.30 21.70
CA ILE A 17 1.12 -26.01 20.49
C ILE A 17 1.21 -24.51 20.23
N VAL A 18 0.08 -23.80 20.29
CA VAL A 18 0.04 -22.35 20.06
C VAL A 18 0.85 -21.60 21.12
N LEU A 19 0.74 -21.99 22.39
CA LEU A 19 1.52 -21.37 23.48
C LEU A 19 3.02 -21.59 23.29
N LYS A 20 3.42 -22.78 22.85
CA LYS A 20 4.83 -23.08 22.56
C LYS A 20 5.34 -22.26 21.38
N GLU A 21 4.57 -22.14 20.31
CA GLU A 21 4.93 -21.35 19.14
C GLU A 21 5.07 -19.86 19.48
N ILE A 22 4.15 -19.31 20.29
CA ILE A 22 4.24 -17.92 20.78
C ILE A 22 5.49 -17.72 21.65
N LEU A 23 5.83 -18.67 22.51
CA LEU A 23 7.02 -18.58 23.36
C LEU A 23 8.32 -18.57 22.51
N GLU A 24 8.41 -19.46 21.53
CA GLU A 24 9.55 -19.52 20.59
C GLU A 24 9.65 -18.23 19.77
N GLU A 25 8.53 -17.68 19.31
CA GLU A 25 8.48 -16.43 18.56
C GLU A 25 8.89 -15.23 19.43
N GLN A 26 8.44 -15.16 20.68
CA GLN A 26 8.88 -14.12 21.63
C GLN A 26 10.39 -14.18 21.90
N GLN A 27 10.93 -15.38 22.11
CA GLN A 27 12.36 -15.56 22.34
C GLN A 27 13.19 -15.12 21.12
N LYS A 28 12.71 -15.45 19.91
CA LYS A 28 13.35 -15.03 18.66
C LYS A 28 13.28 -13.52 18.46
N SER A 29 12.13 -12.91 18.76
CA SER A 29 11.93 -11.45 18.70
C SER A 29 12.86 -10.70 19.66
N GLY A 30 13.04 -11.23 20.87
CA GLY A 30 13.98 -10.68 21.85
C GLY A 30 15.43 -10.68 21.35
N LYS A 31 15.87 -11.78 20.71
CA LYS A 31 17.20 -11.86 20.09
C LYS A 31 17.38 -10.84 18.97
N ILE A 32 16.39 -10.72 18.08
CA ILE A 32 16.42 -9.74 16.98
C ILE A 32 16.51 -8.31 17.52
N SER A 33 15.78 -7.98 18.59
CA SER A 33 15.86 -6.65 19.20
C SER A 33 17.25 -6.35 19.80
N LEU A 34 17.88 -7.34 20.42
CA LEU A 34 19.26 -7.21 20.94
C LEU A 34 20.27 -7.02 19.80
N ASP A 35 20.17 -7.80 18.73
CA ASP A 35 21.04 -7.68 17.56
C ASP A 35 20.87 -6.32 16.87
N GLN A 36 19.63 -5.81 16.79
CA GLN A 36 19.35 -4.47 16.26
C GLN A 36 19.96 -3.37 17.14
N ALA A 37 19.84 -3.48 18.47
CA ALA A 37 20.46 -2.53 19.39
C ALA A 37 21.99 -2.51 19.22
N ALA A 38 22.63 -3.68 19.10
CA ALA A 38 24.06 -3.78 18.85
C ALA A 38 24.49 -3.15 17.52
N ALA A 39 23.71 -3.36 16.45
CA ALA A 39 23.98 -2.74 15.14
C ALA A 39 23.83 -1.22 15.16
N ILE A 40 22.86 -0.69 15.92
CA ILE A 40 22.66 0.76 16.10
C ILE A 40 23.84 1.36 16.89
N ASP A 41 24.33 0.70 17.93
CA ASP A 41 25.50 1.14 18.68
C ASP A 41 26.76 1.16 17.79
N GLU A 42 26.98 0.10 17.00
CA GLU A 42 28.11 0.06 16.05
C GLU A 42 28.02 1.20 15.01
N LEU A 43 26.82 1.47 14.50
CA LEU A 43 26.59 2.56 13.56
C LEU A 43 26.84 3.92 14.21
N THR A 44 26.39 4.11 15.45
CA THR A 44 26.61 5.34 16.24
C THR A 44 28.10 5.59 16.44
N ILE A 45 28.87 4.55 16.78
CA ILE A 45 30.33 4.63 16.89
C ILE A 45 30.97 5.04 15.56
N LYS A 46 30.54 4.43 14.43
CA LYS A 46 31.06 4.79 13.10
C LYS A 46 30.74 6.24 12.74
N VAL A 47 29.52 6.70 12.97
CA VAL A 47 29.10 8.08 12.68
C VAL A 47 29.91 9.08 13.51
N ASN A 48 30.10 8.82 14.80
CA ASN A 48 30.93 9.68 15.65
C ASN A 48 32.38 9.74 15.16
N SER A 49 32.96 8.60 14.76
CA SER A 49 34.32 8.56 14.20
C SER A 49 34.45 9.33 12.88
N PHE A 50 33.38 9.36 12.06
CA PHE A 50 33.34 10.18 10.84
C PHE A 50 33.25 11.66 11.17
N ASN A 51 32.43 12.03 12.15
CA ASN A 51 32.30 13.42 12.58
C ASN A 51 33.62 13.97 13.14
N GLU A 52 34.33 13.19 13.98
CA GLU A 52 35.67 13.55 14.46
C GLU A 52 36.68 13.73 13.31
N LYS A 53 36.64 12.86 12.29
CA LYS A 53 37.51 13.00 11.10
C LYS A 53 37.19 14.26 10.28
N LEU A 54 35.92 14.65 10.20
CA LEU A 54 35.50 15.88 9.51
C LEU A 54 35.88 17.14 10.28
N GLU A 55 35.79 17.11 11.62
CA GLU A 55 36.25 18.22 12.47
C GLU A 55 37.77 18.41 12.38
N ASN A 56 38.54 17.32 12.31
CA ASN A 56 39.99 17.36 12.09
C ASN A 56 40.40 17.86 10.70
N LEU A 57 39.53 17.73 9.69
CA LEU A 57 39.76 18.24 8.33
C LEU A 57 39.50 19.76 8.18
N LYS A 58 38.96 20.43 9.21
CA LYS A 58 38.60 21.85 9.15
C LYS A 58 39.80 22.81 9.26
N ILE A 59 41.04 22.31 9.32
CA ILE A 59 42.23 23.15 9.47
C ILE A 59 43.20 22.83 8.33
N ILE A 60 43.49 23.85 7.53
CA ILE A 60 44.51 23.93 6.45
C ILE A 60 44.00 23.55 5.04
N ALA A 61 43.15 24.42 4.47
CA ALA A 61 43.29 24.71 3.03
C ALA A 61 44.24 25.92 2.92
N PRO A 62 45.44 25.79 2.33
CA PRO A 62 46.29 26.96 2.07
C PRO A 62 45.57 27.91 1.09
N PRO A 63 45.80 29.22 1.18
CA PRO A 63 45.13 30.20 0.32
C PRO A 63 45.56 29.98 -1.13
N VAL A 64 44.73 29.29 -1.91
CA VAL A 64 44.97 29.09 -3.34
C VAL A 64 44.69 30.41 -4.04
N SER A 65 45.75 31.03 -4.56
CA SER A 65 45.75 32.24 -5.37
C SER A 65 44.67 32.22 -6.45
N THR A 66 43.66 33.08 -6.32
CA THR A 66 42.52 33.25 -7.24
C THR A 66 42.87 33.92 -8.57
N LYS A 67 44.15 34.28 -8.80
CA LYS A 67 44.60 35.02 -9.99
C LYS A 67 44.42 34.23 -11.29
N SER A 68 44.67 32.92 -11.26
CA SER A 68 44.50 32.05 -12.45
C SER A 68 43.03 31.90 -12.85
N PHE A 69 42.11 31.92 -11.88
CA PHE A 69 40.68 31.81 -12.16
C PHE A 69 40.12 33.09 -12.77
N GLU A 70 40.58 34.27 -12.31
CA GLU A 70 40.20 35.56 -12.89
C GLU A 70 40.68 35.72 -14.34
N GLU A 71 41.88 35.25 -14.67
CA GLU A 71 42.40 35.27 -16.05
C GLU A 71 41.60 34.34 -16.97
N ILE A 72 41.24 33.14 -16.50
CA ILE A 72 40.37 32.22 -17.25
C ILE A 72 38.99 32.83 -17.46
N PHE A 73 38.41 33.48 -16.45
CA PHE A 73 37.10 34.13 -16.55
C PHE A 73 37.13 35.32 -17.53
N LYS A 74 38.17 36.16 -17.48
CA LYS A 74 38.36 37.26 -18.43
C LYS A 74 38.54 36.76 -19.86
N LYS A 75 39.28 35.67 -20.05
CA LYS A 75 39.47 35.06 -21.38
C LYS A 75 38.16 34.52 -21.95
N VAL A 76 37.34 33.85 -21.13
CA VAL A 76 36.03 33.31 -21.55
C VAL A 76 35.02 34.41 -21.87
N ILE A 77 35.03 35.52 -21.14
CA ILE A 77 34.16 36.68 -21.43
C ILE A 77 34.59 37.37 -22.71
N SER A 78 35.89 37.53 -22.95
CA SER A 78 36.42 38.15 -24.18
C SER A 78 36.21 37.28 -25.42
N ASP A 79 36.35 35.96 -25.32
CA ASP A 79 36.09 35.02 -26.43
C ASP A 79 34.60 34.97 -26.83
N ARG A 80 33.67 35.25 -25.89
CA ARG A 80 32.23 35.33 -26.20
C ARG A 80 31.80 36.63 -26.88
N GLN A 81 32.62 37.69 -26.84
CA GLN A 81 32.27 38.96 -27.48
C GLN A 81 32.79 39.08 -28.92
N LEU A 82 33.66 38.16 -29.38
CA LEU A 82 34.28 38.20 -30.71
C LEU A 82 33.61 37.31 -31.76
N THR A 83 32.45 36.70 -31.48
CA THR A 83 31.68 35.92 -32.47
C THR A 83 30.36 36.63 -32.85
N PRO A 84 30.39 37.60 -33.79
CA PRO A 84 29.19 38.32 -34.22
C PRO A 84 28.31 37.53 -35.22
N ASN A 85 28.54 36.23 -35.44
CA ASN A 85 27.96 35.48 -36.57
C ASN A 85 27.09 34.26 -36.21
N SER A 86 26.66 34.07 -34.95
CA SER A 86 25.61 33.08 -34.66
C SER A 86 24.36 33.78 -34.16
N GLU A 87 23.36 33.83 -35.06
CA GLU A 87 21.99 34.23 -34.78
C GLU A 87 21.52 33.74 -33.40
N PRO A 88 20.74 34.55 -32.65
CA PRO A 88 20.11 34.08 -31.43
C PRO A 88 19.07 33.02 -31.80
N LYS A 89 19.47 31.73 -31.78
CA LYS A 89 18.53 30.63 -31.85
C LYS A 89 17.55 30.80 -30.71
N ILE A 90 16.30 31.12 -31.06
CA ILE A 90 15.17 31.21 -30.14
C ILE A 90 15.15 29.90 -29.35
N VAL A 91 15.57 29.98 -28.09
CA VAL A 91 15.48 28.88 -27.14
C VAL A 91 13.99 28.68 -26.89
N THR A 92 13.36 27.85 -27.72
CA THR A 92 12.02 27.35 -27.46
C THR A 92 12.13 26.54 -26.17
N ARG A 93 11.72 27.16 -25.06
CA ARG A 93 11.68 26.52 -23.75
C ARG A 93 10.61 25.44 -23.82
N LYS A 94 11.01 24.25 -24.24
CA LYS A 94 10.13 23.07 -24.24
C LYS A 94 9.90 22.73 -22.78
N PHE A 95 8.74 23.11 -22.25
CA PHE A 95 8.21 22.59 -20.99
C PHE A 95 7.86 21.11 -21.19
N GLN A 96 8.88 20.28 -21.36
CA GLN A 96 8.74 18.86 -21.14
C GLN A 96 8.86 18.68 -19.63
N ILE A 97 7.78 18.23 -18.99
CA ILE A 97 7.82 17.74 -17.63
C ILE A 97 8.66 16.45 -17.68
N LEU A 98 9.99 16.59 -17.74
CA LEU A 98 10.91 15.50 -17.44
C LEU A 98 10.87 15.34 -15.94
N LEU A 99 10.28 14.24 -15.47
CA LEU A 99 10.28 13.89 -14.05
C LEU A 99 11.71 13.70 -13.48
N PHE A 100 12.76 13.65 -14.32
CA PHE A 100 14.16 13.32 -13.97
C PHE A 100 15.20 13.97 -14.91
N PRO A 101 16.47 14.13 -14.47
CA PRO A 101 17.55 14.81 -15.24
C PRO A 101 17.92 14.12 -16.57
N GLU A 102 18.42 14.91 -17.54
CA GLU A 102 18.75 14.44 -18.91
C GLU A 102 19.87 13.39 -18.99
N GLN A 103 20.80 13.38 -18.03
CA GLN A 103 21.84 12.34 -17.95
C GLN A 103 21.24 11.07 -17.33
N ASP A 104 21.26 9.96 -18.10
CA ASP A 104 20.80 8.61 -17.73
C ASP A 104 19.28 8.33 -17.64
N ALA A 105 18.43 9.19 -18.21
CA ALA A 105 16.98 9.00 -18.24
C ALA A 105 16.53 7.60 -18.73
N LYS A 106 17.26 6.97 -19.65
CA LYS A 106 16.95 5.64 -20.20
C LYS A 106 17.15 4.50 -19.18
N LEU A 107 18.16 4.61 -18.31
CA LEU A 107 18.44 3.62 -17.26
C LEU A 107 17.43 3.75 -16.12
N PHE A 108 17.11 4.98 -15.72
CA PHE A 108 16.11 5.25 -14.68
C PHE A 108 14.70 4.83 -15.12
N TYR A 109 14.28 5.15 -16.35
CA TYR A 109 12.98 4.72 -16.86
C TYR A 109 12.88 3.19 -16.92
N LYS A 110 13.97 2.52 -17.34
CA LYS A 110 14.02 1.05 -17.35
C LYS A 110 13.89 0.45 -15.95
N ILE A 111 14.47 1.06 -14.91
CA ILE A 111 14.39 0.51 -13.55
C ILE A 111 13.04 0.82 -12.88
N VAL A 112 12.58 2.08 -12.96
CA VAL A 112 11.38 2.56 -12.25
C VAL A 112 10.11 2.07 -12.92
N PHE A 113 10.00 2.20 -14.25
CA PHE A 113 8.80 1.79 -14.98
C PHE A 113 8.72 0.28 -15.24
N SER A 114 9.83 -0.46 -15.15
CA SER A 114 9.78 -1.92 -15.38
C SER A 114 9.41 -2.69 -14.12
N ARG A 115 10.25 -2.63 -13.09
CA ARG A 115 10.07 -3.51 -11.92
C ARG A 115 9.22 -2.83 -10.85
N TRP A 116 9.56 -1.60 -10.47
CA TRP A 116 8.92 -0.90 -9.36
C TRP A 116 7.45 -0.58 -9.63
N LEU A 117 7.14 -0.02 -10.81
CA LEU A 117 5.76 0.25 -11.21
C LEU A 117 4.91 -1.03 -11.25
N LEU A 118 5.48 -2.14 -11.73
CA LEU A 118 4.80 -3.43 -11.79
C LEU A 118 4.48 -3.96 -10.38
N TRP A 119 5.43 -3.91 -9.45
CA TRP A 119 5.19 -4.27 -8.05
C TRP A 119 4.12 -3.39 -7.40
N LEU A 120 4.16 -2.08 -7.66
CA LEU A 120 3.17 -1.15 -7.13
C LEU A 120 1.77 -1.42 -7.69
N THR A 121 1.69 -1.74 -8.99
CA THR A 121 0.44 -2.10 -9.66
C THR A 121 -0.13 -3.40 -9.11
N ILE A 122 0.71 -4.42 -8.90
CA ILE A 122 0.31 -5.69 -8.29
C ILE A 122 -0.20 -5.45 -6.86
N MET A 123 0.51 -4.66 -6.06
CA MET A 123 0.12 -4.38 -4.67
C MET A 123 -1.24 -3.65 -4.61
N LEU A 124 -1.44 -2.64 -5.46
CA LEU A 124 -2.73 -1.96 -5.60
C LEU A 124 -3.83 -2.92 -6.06
N PHE A 125 -3.52 -3.79 -7.03
CA PHE A 125 -4.48 -4.74 -7.55
C PHE A 125 -4.91 -5.75 -6.49
N ILE A 126 -3.99 -6.30 -5.70
CA ILE A 126 -4.29 -7.21 -4.58
C ILE A 126 -5.15 -6.49 -3.54
N THR A 127 -4.81 -5.26 -3.19
CA THR A 127 -5.56 -4.49 -2.17
C THR A 127 -6.99 -4.20 -2.63
N ASN A 128 -7.16 -3.84 -3.90
CA ASN A 128 -8.49 -3.61 -4.49
C ASN A 128 -9.27 -4.92 -4.63
N LEU A 129 -8.63 -6.02 -5.05
CA LEU A 129 -9.25 -7.34 -5.09
C LEU A 129 -9.69 -7.81 -3.71
N TYR A 130 -8.88 -7.57 -2.67
CA TYR A 130 -9.24 -7.92 -1.30
C TYR A 130 -10.48 -7.15 -0.85
N LYS A 131 -10.49 -5.81 -1.01
CA LYS A 131 -11.65 -4.97 -0.68
C LYS A 131 -12.89 -5.41 -1.46
N TRP A 132 -12.75 -5.63 -2.77
CA TRP A 132 -13.84 -6.10 -3.62
C TRP A 132 -14.36 -7.48 -3.18
N SER A 133 -13.47 -8.40 -2.85
CA SER A 133 -13.82 -9.75 -2.39
C SER A 133 -14.59 -9.73 -1.08
N VAL A 134 -14.16 -8.92 -0.11
CA VAL A 134 -14.87 -8.74 1.17
C VAL A 134 -16.26 -8.14 0.94
N HIS A 135 -16.35 -7.03 0.21
CA HIS A 135 -17.64 -6.41 -0.12
C HIS A 135 -18.57 -7.34 -0.91
N TRP A 136 -18.02 -8.11 -1.84
CA TRP A 136 -18.79 -9.09 -2.60
C TRP A 136 -19.32 -10.20 -1.69
N SER A 137 -18.47 -10.74 -0.81
CA SER A 137 -18.85 -11.77 0.16
C SER A 137 -19.97 -11.30 1.08
N ASP A 138 -19.86 -10.10 1.63
CA ASP A 138 -20.87 -9.56 2.55
C ASP A 138 -22.18 -9.26 1.84
N ASN A 139 -22.14 -8.66 0.64
CA ASN A 139 -23.33 -8.44 -0.16
C ASN A 139 -24.03 -9.77 -0.54
N GLN A 140 -23.26 -10.81 -0.87
CA GLN A 140 -23.81 -12.14 -1.13
C GLN A 140 -24.46 -12.77 0.11
N LYS A 141 -23.92 -12.53 1.31
CA LYS A 141 -24.54 -12.98 2.57
C LYS A 141 -25.85 -12.26 2.83
N GLU A 142 -25.89 -10.94 2.68
CA GLU A 142 -27.09 -10.13 2.87
C GLU A 142 -28.21 -10.54 1.90
N ILE A 143 -27.88 -10.71 0.61
CA ILE A 143 -28.83 -11.19 -0.39
C ILE A 143 -29.36 -12.58 -0.03
N LYS A 144 -28.50 -13.50 0.42
CA LYS A 144 -28.93 -14.84 0.85
C LYS A 144 -29.85 -14.78 2.07
N LEU A 145 -29.51 -13.94 3.05
CA LEU A 145 -30.34 -13.74 4.24
C LEU A 145 -31.72 -13.19 3.85
N GLN A 146 -31.76 -12.11 3.08
CA GLN A 146 -33.00 -11.48 2.62
C GLN A 146 -33.84 -12.45 1.78
N ASN A 147 -33.22 -13.23 0.91
CA ASN A 147 -33.92 -14.26 0.13
C ASN A 147 -34.49 -15.36 1.04
N SER A 148 -33.75 -15.79 2.06
CA SER A 148 -34.23 -16.80 3.02
C SER A 148 -35.43 -16.30 3.84
N GLU A 149 -35.42 -15.05 4.26
CA GLU A 149 -36.53 -14.41 4.98
C GLU A 149 -37.74 -14.23 4.06
N THR A 150 -37.51 -13.74 2.84
CA THR A 150 -38.54 -13.58 1.83
C THR A 150 -39.18 -14.93 1.48
N ASP A 151 -38.39 -15.98 1.34
CA ASP A 151 -38.89 -17.33 1.07
C ASP A 151 -39.69 -17.90 2.23
N ARG A 152 -39.29 -17.65 3.48
CA ARG A 152 -40.07 -18.01 4.66
C ARG A 152 -41.42 -17.30 4.67
N ILE A 153 -41.45 -16.00 4.38
CA ILE A 153 -42.70 -15.22 4.31
C ILE A 153 -43.58 -15.74 3.17
N LYS A 154 -43.03 -15.97 1.97
CA LYS A 154 -43.77 -16.54 0.84
C LYS A 154 -44.38 -17.90 1.18
N LYS A 155 -43.62 -18.77 1.84
CA LYS A 155 -44.10 -20.10 2.26
C LYS A 155 -45.19 -19.99 3.31
N ALA A 156 -45.02 -19.14 4.33
CA ALA A 156 -46.03 -18.91 5.36
C ALA A 156 -47.32 -18.30 4.79
N TRP A 157 -47.18 -17.33 3.88
CA TRP A 157 -48.29 -16.72 3.15
C TRP A 157 -49.02 -17.76 2.30
N GLY A 158 -48.28 -18.59 1.56
CA GLY A 158 -48.86 -19.68 0.78
C GLY A 158 -49.59 -20.69 1.66
N TYR A 159 -48.99 -21.10 2.78
CA TYR A 159 -49.61 -22.02 3.73
C TYR A 159 -50.94 -21.49 4.27
N LEU A 160 -50.96 -20.25 4.77
CA LEU A 160 -52.18 -19.58 5.23
C LEU A 160 -53.21 -19.45 4.09
N TYR A 161 -52.74 -19.06 2.90
CA TYR A 161 -53.62 -18.95 1.74
C TYR A 161 -54.25 -20.28 1.36
N PHE A 162 -53.55 -21.41 1.46
CA PHE A 162 -54.14 -22.72 1.14
C PHE A 162 -55.09 -23.24 2.22
N GLN A 163 -54.79 -22.99 3.50
CA GLN A 163 -55.58 -23.49 4.63
C GLN A 163 -56.88 -22.70 4.86
N GLU A 164 -56.89 -21.40 4.54
CA GLU A 164 -57.98 -20.51 4.92
C GLU A 164 -59.15 -20.42 3.92
N GLY A 165 -60.29 -19.96 4.42
CA GLY A 165 -61.54 -19.80 3.67
C GLY A 165 -61.54 -18.66 2.64
N LYS A 166 -62.56 -18.64 1.78
CA LYS A 166 -62.70 -17.68 0.65
C LYS A 166 -62.70 -16.21 1.07
N SER A 167 -63.14 -15.89 2.30
CA SER A 167 -63.13 -14.52 2.85
C SER A 167 -61.71 -14.01 3.09
N ILE A 168 -60.87 -14.80 3.76
CA ILE A 168 -59.49 -14.45 4.10
C ILE A 168 -58.61 -14.36 2.86
N LYS A 169 -58.81 -15.27 1.88
CA LYS A 169 -58.16 -15.19 0.57
C LYS A 169 -58.38 -13.85 -0.13
N ARG A 170 -59.62 -13.34 -0.14
CA ARG A 170 -59.93 -12.02 -0.74
C ARG A 170 -59.24 -10.86 -0.01
N VAL A 171 -59.11 -10.93 1.32
CA VAL A 171 -58.39 -9.91 2.11
C VAL A 171 -56.91 -9.95 1.78
N MET A 172 -56.32 -11.15 1.69
CA MET A 172 -54.93 -11.37 1.29
C MET A 172 -54.66 -10.86 -0.13
N ASP A 173 -55.53 -11.17 -1.10
CA ASP A 173 -55.43 -10.67 -2.48
C ASP A 173 -55.54 -9.14 -2.54
N SER A 174 -56.44 -8.56 -1.74
CA SER A 174 -56.59 -7.10 -1.64
C SER A 174 -55.34 -6.45 -1.07
N ALA A 175 -54.76 -7.02 0.00
CA ALA A 175 -53.51 -6.54 0.59
C ALA A 175 -52.34 -6.61 -0.40
N TYR A 176 -52.22 -7.72 -1.15
CA TYR A 176 -51.20 -7.89 -2.18
C TYR A 176 -51.35 -6.85 -3.30
N ASN A 177 -52.55 -6.70 -3.86
CA ASN A 177 -52.82 -5.71 -4.92
C ASN A 177 -52.61 -4.26 -4.46
N LYS A 178 -52.90 -3.95 -3.19
CA LYS A 178 -52.62 -2.63 -2.61
C LYS A 178 -51.11 -2.38 -2.49
N SER A 179 -50.35 -3.40 -2.08
CA SER A 179 -48.88 -3.29 -1.99
C SER A 179 -48.22 -3.00 -3.34
N LEU A 180 -48.75 -3.57 -4.43
CA LEU A 180 -48.28 -3.32 -5.80
C LEU A 180 -48.59 -1.91 -6.32
N LYS A 181 -49.68 -1.28 -5.85
CA LYS A 181 -50.07 0.09 -6.23
C LYS A 181 -49.36 1.19 -5.44
N THR A 182 -48.68 0.83 -4.34
CA THR A 182 -48.02 1.80 -3.44
C THR A 182 -46.52 1.97 -3.75
N LYS A 183 -46.02 1.25 -4.76
CA LYS A 183 -44.70 1.47 -5.38
C LYS A 183 -44.83 2.43 -6.56
#